data_AF-A0A9X2GZJ7-F1
#
_entry.id   AF-A0A9X2GZJ7-F1
#
_cell.length_a   1.000
_cell.length_b   1.000
_cell.length_c   1.000
_cell.angle_alpha   90.00
_cell.angle_beta   90.00
_cell.angle_gamma   90.00
#
_symmetry.space_group_name_H-M   'P 1'
#
loop_
_entity.id
_entity.type
_entity.pdbx_description
1 polymer ?
#
loop_
_entity_poly.entity_id
_entity_poly.type
_entity_poly.pdbx_seq_one_letter_code
_entity_poly.pdbx_strand_id
1 'polypeptide(L)'
;MYVIYRSWNQGTAGKSVRHLAEPTVLDWVRSVWSEASAQDAYDWLLQELGTNVYGLDQLFSEGGPAPETMQDLRTLARTRLPEVYQCNVDEHSVRVLANGLDHDVAYYLVDDVAVAAHPERWSFAVHDGPLPDDVGPEKTTFKAPLQVVELAEHPPSGEGTVFAVLLTFKALRDCIGWNPTHALPGVRLPQFGAALRDLDVPTEEWPLELEVLPVLVAPGEEGVRPALERCNRWPDYSWNSGEQPHPPPSHDAAVRLLETGHRERTVIRVGEHLAQMFINHGRDLFDQWFFFDDRWAGANPDLAASLIWFAYHWDPLCSRHHMLHTPCSDNRVRYVAVVGDDGGTIQVREALPHDDPRIWDLHRWSYQKRPPGEVTAGEVLGSVEIQLRQPSPDMCKFTEFEITRTRHGQAVAGKLARHIRQDLLEAGIRCATGWLPKENLYPHGRRFLRMLGRLDESFDGPSSLFLA
;
A
#
# COMPACT_ATOMS: atom_id res chain seq x y z
N MET A 1 4.08 11.93 -21.99
CA MET A 1 3.93 10.82 -21.01
C MET A 1 4.89 10.99 -19.83
N TYR A 2 4.72 10.26 -18.73
CA TYR A 2 5.58 10.29 -17.54
C TYR A 2 6.29 8.96 -17.30
N VAL A 3 7.55 9.04 -16.90
CA VAL A 3 8.30 7.96 -16.25
C VAL A 3 8.50 8.36 -14.79
N ILE A 4 7.97 7.55 -13.89
CA ILE A 4 8.01 7.78 -12.45
C ILE A 4 8.74 6.60 -11.82
N TYR A 5 9.80 6.86 -11.06
CA TYR A 5 10.53 5.82 -10.33
C TYR A 5 10.47 6.11 -8.84
N ARG A 6 9.69 5.31 -8.11
CA ARG A 6 9.51 5.38 -6.66
C ARG A 6 10.51 4.45 -5.98
N SER A 7 11.41 5.05 -5.21
CA SER A 7 12.38 4.37 -4.38
C SER A 7 12.90 5.35 -3.32
N TRP A 8 13.19 4.85 -2.12
CA TRP A 8 13.59 5.65 -0.96
C TRP A 8 14.86 6.49 -1.18
N ASN A 9 15.69 6.11 -2.17
CA ASN A 9 16.92 6.81 -2.54
C ASN A 9 16.76 7.79 -3.72
N GLN A 10 15.54 8.03 -4.21
CA GLN A 10 15.27 8.91 -5.35
C GLN A 10 14.91 10.32 -4.87
N GLY A 11 15.91 11.03 -4.34
CA GLY A 11 15.75 12.40 -3.85
C GLY A 11 14.84 12.54 -2.63
N THR A 12 14.56 13.77 -2.24
CA THR A 12 13.82 14.06 -0.98
C THR A 12 12.40 13.52 -0.98
N ALA A 13 11.76 13.44 -2.16
CA ALA A 13 10.38 12.96 -2.29
C ALA A 13 10.27 11.43 -2.37
N GLY A 14 11.39 10.68 -2.33
CA GLY A 14 11.39 9.22 -2.48
C GLY A 14 10.92 8.77 -3.86
N LYS A 15 11.07 9.63 -4.87
CA LYS A 15 10.72 9.35 -6.27
C LYS A 15 11.45 10.29 -7.23
N SER A 16 11.72 9.79 -8.43
CA SER A 16 12.11 10.56 -9.60
C SER A 16 10.93 10.63 -10.57
N VAL A 17 10.72 11.79 -11.19
CA VAL A 17 9.65 12.00 -12.18
C VAL A 17 10.26 12.65 -13.42
N ARG A 18 9.97 12.09 -14.58
CA ARG A 18 10.35 12.68 -15.86
C ARG A 18 9.15 12.71 -16.81
N HIS A 19 8.83 13.90 -17.33
CA HIS A 19 7.87 14.06 -18.41
C HIS A 19 8.60 14.01 -19.76
N LEU A 20 8.09 13.18 -20.66
CA LEU A 20 8.64 12.89 -21.97
C LEU A 20 7.65 13.33 -23.06
N ALA A 21 8.20 13.66 -24.22
CA ALA A 21 7.44 14.24 -25.33
C ALA A 21 6.50 13.24 -26.02
N GLU A 22 6.74 11.94 -25.89
CA GLU A 22 5.93 10.90 -26.50
C GLU A 22 4.51 10.90 -25.93
N PRO A 23 3.50 10.76 -26.81
CA PRO A 23 2.10 10.92 -26.41
C PRO A 23 1.57 9.68 -25.67
N THR A 24 2.13 8.49 -25.91
CA THR A 24 1.69 7.23 -25.31
C THR A 24 2.86 6.41 -24.80
N VAL A 25 2.58 5.51 -23.86
CA VAL A 25 3.57 4.54 -23.36
C VAL A 25 4.09 3.63 -24.48
N LEU A 26 3.21 3.20 -25.39
CA LEU A 26 3.59 2.33 -26.50
C LEU A 26 4.53 3.04 -27.48
N ASP A 27 4.27 4.31 -27.78
CA ASP A 27 5.13 5.09 -28.68
C ASP A 27 6.51 5.32 -28.08
N TRP A 28 6.58 5.61 -26.77
CA TRP A 28 7.86 5.69 -26.07
C TRP A 28 8.62 4.36 -26.09
N VAL A 29 7.98 3.25 -25.70
CA VAL A 29 8.64 1.93 -25.71
C VAL A 29 9.18 1.59 -27.10
N ARG A 30 8.46 1.91 -28.19
CA ARG A 30 8.94 1.69 -29.56
C ARG A 30 10.11 2.59 -29.94
N SER A 31 10.07 3.85 -29.52
CA SER A 31 11.16 4.81 -29.69
C SER A 31 12.44 4.26 -29.04
N VAL A 32 12.34 3.87 -27.76
CA VAL A 32 13.45 3.24 -27.02
C VAL A 32 13.92 1.96 -27.71
N TRP A 33 13.01 1.12 -28.21
CA TRP A 33 13.37 -0.15 -28.86
C TRP A 33 14.35 0.04 -30.02
N SER A 34 14.16 1.10 -30.81
CA SER A 34 15.01 1.41 -31.96
C SER A 34 16.42 1.85 -31.54
N GLU A 35 16.52 2.64 -30.47
CA GLU A 35 17.76 3.20 -29.95
C GLU A 35 18.55 2.19 -29.09
N ALA A 36 17.85 1.50 -28.19
CA ALA A 36 18.39 0.43 -27.34
C ALA A 36 18.82 -0.83 -28.14
N SER A 37 18.40 -0.94 -29.40
CA SER A 37 18.96 -1.96 -30.31
C SER A 37 20.33 -1.54 -30.88
N ALA A 38 20.67 -0.25 -30.85
CA ALA A 38 21.90 0.30 -31.41
C ALA A 38 23.03 0.44 -30.37
N GLN A 39 22.69 0.47 -29.07
CA GLN A 39 23.64 0.53 -27.95
C GLN A 39 23.11 -0.23 -26.74
N ASP A 40 23.87 -0.30 -25.65
CA ASP A 40 23.42 -0.93 -24.41
C ASP A 40 22.20 -0.22 -23.82
N ALA A 41 21.12 -0.97 -23.55
CA ALA A 41 19.84 -0.43 -23.10
C ALA A 41 19.92 0.21 -21.71
N TYR A 42 20.75 -0.35 -20.82
CA TYR A 42 20.94 0.18 -19.47
C TYR A 42 21.60 1.55 -19.52
N ASP A 43 22.70 1.67 -20.27
CA ASP A 43 23.43 2.94 -20.41
C ASP A 43 22.55 4.01 -21.10
N TRP A 44 21.79 3.61 -22.14
CA TRP A 44 20.85 4.52 -22.81
C TRP A 44 19.79 5.05 -21.86
N LEU A 45 19.11 4.16 -21.11
CA LEU A 45 18.05 4.54 -20.18
C LEU A 45 18.58 5.37 -19.02
N LEU A 46 19.77 5.08 -18.50
CA LEU A 46 20.38 5.89 -17.44
C LEU A 46 20.66 7.32 -17.92
N GLN A 47 21.19 7.47 -19.14
CA GLN A 47 21.41 8.78 -19.74
C GLN A 47 20.07 9.49 -20.02
N GLU A 48 19.10 8.79 -20.60
CA GLU A 48 17.82 9.36 -20.98
C GLU A 48 16.92 9.61 -19.78
N LEU A 49 17.02 8.91 -18.66
CA LEU A 49 16.13 9.14 -17.52
C LEU A 49 16.83 9.93 -16.40
N GLY A 50 18.16 10.00 -16.42
CA GLY A 50 18.97 10.61 -15.36
C GLY A 50 19.01 9.78 -14.08
N THR A 51 18.39 8.59 -14.08
CA THR A 51 18.40 7.65 -12.96
C THR A 51 18.24 6.22 -13.48
N ASN A 52 18.75 5.26 -12.71
CA ASN A 52 18.61 3.84 -13.00
C ASN A 52 17.25 3.36 -12.51
N VAL A 53 16.30 3.15 -13.43
CA VAL A 53 15.00 2.54 -13.12
C VAL A 53 15.15 1.03 -13.07
N TYR A 54 15.12 0.47 -11.85
CA TYR A 54 15.42 -0.95 -11.60
C TYR A 54 14.69 -1.91 -12.56
N GLY A 55 15.47 -2.66 -13.34
CA GLY A 55 14.99 -3.72 -14.22
C GLY A 55 14.29 -3.25 -15.49
N LEU A 56 14.12 -1.94 -15.71
CA LEU A 56 13.45 -1.42 -16.91
C LEU A 56 14.23 -1.72 -18.19
N ASP A 57 15.56 -1.73 -18.13
CA ASP A 57 16.47 -2.11 -19.21
C ASP A 57 16.22 -3.52 -19.74
N GLN A 58 15.77 -4.42 -18.86
CA GLN A 58 15.55 -5.83 -19.19
C GLN A 58 14.33 -6.04 -20.11
N LEU A 59 13.41 -5.07 -20.17
CA LEU A 59 12.35 -5.07 -21.18
C LEU A 59 12.93 -5.11 -22.61
N PHE A 60 14.11 -4.54 -22.81
CA PHE A 60 14.76 -4.31 -24.11
C PHE A 60 15.92 -5.28 -24.42
N SER A 61 16.39 -6.08 -23.44
CA SER A 61 17.68 -6.79 -23.52
C SER A 61 17.72 -8.04 -24.42
N GLU A 62 16.59 -8.70 -24.68
CA GLU A 62 16.56 -10.00 -25.39
C GLU A 62 16.27 -9.90 -26.91
N GLY A 63 16.32 -8.70 -27.49
CA GLY A 63 16.02 -8.47 -28.91
C GLY A 63 14.58 -8.79 -29.31
N GLY A 64 14.32 -9.01 -30.61
CA GLY A 64 12.98 -9.29 -31.15
C GLY A 64 12.22 -8.03 -31.63
N PRO A 65 11.00 -8.20 -32.19
CA PRO A 65 10.21 -7.09 -32.69
C PRO A 65 9.70 -6.22 -31.53
N ALA A 66 9.63 -4.91 -31.76
CA ALA A 66 8.97 -3.98 -30.85
C ALA A 66 7.47 -4.34 -30.72
N PRO A 67 6.84 -4.10 -29.56
CA PRO A 67 5.42 -4.40 -29.38
C PRO A 67 4.53 -3.59 -30.34
N GLU A 68 3.57 -4.26 -30.99
CA GLU A 68 2.61 -3.64 -31.91
C GLU A 68 1.37 -3.10 -31.18
N THR A 69 1.10 -3.59 -29.98
CA THR A 69 -0.05 -3.21 -29.17
C THR A 69 0.31 -3.17 -27.67
N MET A 70 -0.54 -2.54 -26.85
CA MET A 70 -0.41 -2.64 -25.39
C MET A 70 -0.59 -4.08 -24.89
N GLN A 71 -1.30 -4.94 -25.62
CA GLN A 71 -1.41 -6.36 -25.31
C GLN A 71 -0.09 -7.11 -25.54
N ASP A 72 0.65 -6.76 -26.59
CA ASP A 72 1.99 -7.30 -26.82
C ASP A 72 2.94 -6.80 -25.74
N LEU A 73 2.90 -5.51 -25.40
CA LEU A 73 3.71 -4.93 -24.32
C LEU A 73 3.40 -5.58 -22.97
N ARG A 74 2.12 -5.84 -22.66
CA ARG A 74 1.71 -6.58 -21.46
C ARG A 74 2.33 -7.97 -21.41
N THR A 75 2.28 -8.69 -22.53
CA THR A 75 2.87 -10.03 -22.64
C THR A 75 4.37 -9.97 -22.40
N LEU A 76 5.04 -9.05 -23.11
CA LEU A 76 6.47 -8.83 -23.06
C LEU A 76 6.96 -8.46 -21.66
N ALA A 77 6.37 -7.45 -21.03
CA ALA A 77 6.75 -6.98 -19.70
C ALA A 77 6.63 -8.09 -18.65
N ARG A 78 5.57 -8.91 -18.72
CA ARG A 78 5.41 -10.06 -17.84
C ARG A 78 6.45 -11.15 -18.09
N THR A 79 6.91 -11.33 -19.33
CA THR A 79 7.90 -12.36 -19.63
C THR A 79 9.34 -11.93 -19.34
N ARG A 80 9.66 -10.64 -19.47
CA ARG A 80 11.04 -10.14 -19.50
C ARG A 80 11.51 -9.40 -18.27
N LEU A 81 10.61 -8.94 -17.40
CA LEU A 81 11.00 -8.28 -16.17
C LEU A 81 11.14 -9.36 -15.09
N PRO A 82 12.34 -9.86 -14.77
CA PRO A 82 12.53 -10.78 -13.66
C PRO A 82 12.37 -10.03 -12.34
N GLU A 83 12.17 -10.78 -11.25
CA GLU A 83 12.16 -10.24 -9.89
C GLU A 83 11.06 -9.18 -9.61
N VAL A 84 10.05 -9.12 -10.50
CA VAL A 84 8.85 -8.35 -10.27
C VAL A 84 7.91 -9.09 -9.35
N TYR A 85 7.44 -8.40 -8.30
CA TYR A 85 6.32 -8.88 -7.50
C TYR A 85 5.01 -8.72 -8.28
N GLN A 86 4.85 -7.56 -8.94
CA GLN A 86 3.66 -7.23 -9.70
C GLN A 86 4.01 -6.37 -10.93
N CYS A 87 3.32 -6.61 -12.05
CA CYS A 87 3.41 -5.91 -13.31
C CYS A 87 1.99 -5.78 -13.91
N ASN A 88 1.40 -4.61 -13.72
CA ASN A 88 0.10 -4.25 -14.26
C ASN A 88 0.29 -3.40 -15.51
N VAL A 89 -0.33 -3.81 -16.61
CA VAL A 89 -0.30 -3.08 -17.88
C VAL A 89 -1.74 -2.90 -18.34
N ASP A 90 -2.16 -1.70 -18.67
CA ASP A 90 -3.46 -1.38 -19.26
C ASP A 90 -3.30 -0.59 -20.57
N GLU A 91 -4.33 0.14 -21.00
CA GLU A 91 -4.29 0.91 -22.25
C GLU A 91 -3.31 2.10 -22.18
N HIS A 92 -3.11 2.67 -20.99
CA HIS A 92 -2.43 3.96 -20.81
C HIS A 92 -1.19 3.88 -19.92
N SER A 93 -0.91 2.72 -19.34
CA SER A 93 0.20 2.60 -18.40
C SER A 93 0.80 1.20 -18.24
N VAL A 94 2.06 1.19 -17.81
CA VAL A 94 2.81 0.04 -17.28
C VAL A 94 3.22 0.39 -15.85
N ARG A 95 2.87 -0.45 -14.88
CA ARG A 95 3.09 -0.22 -13.46
C ARG A 95 3.72 -1.45 -12.85
N VAL A 96 4.91 -1.30 -12.31
CA VAL A 96 5.72 -2.42 -11.83
C VAL A 96 6.10 -2.20 -10.38
N LEU A 97 5.96 -3.25 -9.58
CA LEU A 97 6.52 -3.40 -8.25
C LEU A 97 7.58 -4.50 -8.31
N ALA A 98 8.79 -4.19 -7.90
CA ALA A 98 9.92 -5.10 -7.94
C ALA A 98 10.64 -5.17 -6.59
N ASN A 99 11.31 -6.29 -6.37
CA ASN A 99 12.23 -6.45 -5.26
C ASN A 99 13.54 -5.73 -5.61
N GLY A 100 13.73 -4.50 -5.13
CA GLY A 100 15.02 -3.83 -5.27
C GLY A 100 16.09 -4.53 -4.43
N LEU A 101 17.34 -4.05 -4.55
CA LEU A 101 18.47 -4.66 -3.84
C LEU A 101 18.35 -4.57 -2.32
N ASP A 102 17.90 -3.41 -1.82
CA ASP A 102 17.77 -3.13 -0.39
C ASP A 102 16.31 -2.98 0.07
N HIS A 103 15.38 -2.74 -0.87
CA HIS A 103 13.97 -2.48 -0.58
C HIS A 103 13.09 -2.61 -1.83
N ASP A 104 11.77 -2.74 -1.64
CA ASP A 104 10.80 -2.68 -2.73
C ASP A 104 10.92 -1.37 -3.48
N VAL A 105 10.89 -1.45 -4.80
CA VAL A 105 10.85 -0.30 -5.70
C VAL A 105 9.64 -0.41 -6.61
N ALA A 106 9.09 0.73 -7.01
CA ALA A 106 8.02 0.76 -7.99
C ALA A 106 8.34 1.73 -9.10
N TYR A 107 7.92 1.43 -10.33
CA TYR A 107 7.97 2.40 -11.42
C TYR A 107 6.72 2.37 -12.26
N TYR A 108 6.42 3.52 -12.86
CA TYR A 108 5.24 3.74 -13.66
C TYR A 108 5.64 4.42 -14.96
N LEU A 109 5.25 3.82 -16.08
CA LEU A 109 5.15 4.48 -17.38
C LEU A 109 3.67 4.81 -17.55
N VAL A 110 3.31 6.09 -17.64
CA VAL A 110 1.90 6.52 -17.71
C VAL A 110 1.76 7.69 -18.65
N ASP A 111 0.80 7.65 -19.57
CA ASP A 111 0.56 8.78 -20.47
C ASP A 111 -0.25 9.91 -19.82
N ASP A 112 -0.29 11.05 -20.51
CA ASP A 112 -1.00 12.25 -20.03
C ASP A 112 -2.52 12.03 -19.96
N VAL A 113 -3.07 11.09 -20.74
CA VAL A 113 -4.50 10.75 -20.75
C VAL A 113 -4.88 10.08 -19.43
N ALA A 114 -4.12 9.10 -18.96
CA ALA A 114 -4.36 8.46 -17.68
C ALA A 114 -4.21 9.41 -16.48
N VAL A 115 -3.21 10.30 -16.52
CA VAL A 115 -3.01 11.31 -15.47
C VAL A 115 -4.20 12.27 -15.41
N ALA A 116 -4.69 12.74 -16.57
CA ALA A 116 -5.84 13.63 -16.66
C ALA A 116 -7.17 12.95 -16.31
N ALA A 117 -7.31 11.65 -16.56
CA ALA A 117 -8.51 10.88 -16.24
C ALA A 117 -8.65 10.56 -14.75
N HIS A 118 -7.53 10.46 -14.04
CA HIS A 118 -7.46 10.10 -12.62
C HIS A 118 -6.51 11.01 -11.83
N PRO A 119 -6.75 12.34 -11.79
CA PRO A 119 -5.86 13.27 -11.10
C PRO A 119 -5.78 12.97 -9.60
N GLU A 120 -6.84 12.44 -8.99
CA GLU A 120 -6.89 12.01 -7.59
C GLU A 120 -6.01 10.79 -7.29
N ARG A 121 -5.50 10.11 -8.33
CA ARG A 121 -4.57 8.99 -8.22
C ARG A 121 -3.15 9.39 -8.57
N TRP A 122 -2.98 10.24 -9.58
CA TRP A 122 -1.68 10.51 -10.18
C TRP A 122 -1.04 11.84 -9.79
N SER A 123 -1.81 12.85 -9.35
CA SER A 123 -1.28 14.21 -9.15
C SER A 123 -0.05 14.25 -8.25
N PHE A 124 -0.05 13.54 -7.13
CA PHE A 124 1.14 13.42 -6.29
C PHE A 124 2.21 12.59 -7.00
N ALA A 125 1.89 11.45 -7.60
CA ALA A 125 2.89 10.59 -8.25
C ALA A 125 3.71 11.33 -9.33
N VAL A 126 3.07 12.21 -10.11
CA VAL A 126 3.73 13.06 -11.13
C VAL A 126 4.24 14.40 -10.60
N HIS A 127 3.93 14.77 -9.35
CA HIS A 127 4.41 16.01 -8.75
C HIS A 127 5.90 15.89 -8.41
N ASP A 128 6.70 16.74 -9.04
CA ASP A 128 8.13 16.86 -8.73
C ASP A 128 8.37 17.95 -7.68
N GLY A 129 9.14 17.60 -6.66
CA GLY A 129 9.53 18.49 -5.58
C GLY A 129 8.51 18.66 -4.44
N PRO A 130 8.69 19.70 -3.60
CA PRO A 130 7.86 19.96 -2.43
C PRO A 130 6.43 20.34 -2.81
N LEU A 131 5.45 19.95 -2.00
CA LEU A 131 4.05 20.32 -2.23
C LEU A 131 3.83 21.82 -2.06
N PRO A 132 2.91 22.42 -2.84
CA PRO A 132 2.61 23.84 -2.76
C PRO A 132 1.94 24.18 -1.43
N ASP A 133 2.33 25.31 -0.83
CA ASP A 133 1.73 25.85 0.40
C ASP A 133 0.52 26.76 0.11
N ASP A 134 0.18 26.95 -1.17
CA ASP A 134 -0.93 27.81 -1.57
C ASP A 134 -2.27 27.17 -1.21
N VAL A 135 -3.06 27.92 -0.45
CA VAL A 135 -4.47 27.66 -0.21
C VAL A 135 -5.24 28.66 -1.04
N GLY A 136 -5.40 28.31 -2.33
CA GLY A 136 -6.36 28.98 -3.18
C GLY A 136 -7.78 28.90 -2.60
N PRO A 137 -8.79 29.53 -3.24
CA PRO A 137 -10.16 29.41 -2.78
C PRO A 137 -10.53 27.93 -2.66
N GLU A 138 -11.11 27.55 -1.51
CA GLU A 138 -11.54 26.18 -1.26
C GLU A 138 -12.46 25.74 -2.41
N LYS A 139 -12.06 24.68 -3.11
CA LYS A 139 -12.82 24.20 -4.27
C LYS A 139 -13.96 23.32 -3.81
N THR A 140 -13.68 22.45 -2.84
CA THR A 140 -14.62 21.46 -2.31
C THR A 140 -14.29 21.15 -0.86
N THR A 141 -15.29 20.68 -0.11
CA THR A 141 -15.03 19.94 1.13
C THR A 141 -14.26 18.68 0.80
N PHE A 142 -13.09 18.50 1.42
CA PHE A 142 -12.26 17.33 1.17
C PHE A 142 -12.80 16.09 1.91
N LYS A 143 -12.83 14.96 1.22
CA LYS A 143 -13.08 13.64 1.80
C LYS A 143 -11.91 12.73 1.44
N ALA A 144 -11.24 12.18 2.44
CA ALA A 144 -10.15 11.23 2.21
C ALA A 144 -10.66 10.07 1.34
N PRO A 145 -9.90 9.67 0.30
CA PRO A 145 -10.36 8.63 -0.63
C PRO A 145 -10.26 7.21 -0.05
N LEU A 146 -9.55 7.07 1.07
CA LEU A 146 -9.33 5.83 1.80
C LEU A 146 -9.74 6.02 3.26
N GLN A 147 -9.95 4.88 3.95
CA GLN A 147 -10.16 4.90 5.39
C GLN A 147 -8.94 5.49 6.09
N VAL A 148 -9.19 6.38 7.05
CA VAL A 148 -8.16 6.98 7.90
C VAL A 148 -8.20 6.35 9.28
N VAL A 149 -7.04 6.34 9.96
CA VAL A 149 -6.92 5.97 11.37
C VAL A 149 -7.10 7.24 12.20
N GLU A 150 -8.14 7.30 13.02
CA GLU A 150 -8.36 8.45 13.91
C GLU A 150 -7.36 8.39 15.07
N LEU A 151 -6.64 9.48 15.30
CA LEU A 151 -5.61 9.54 16.35
C LEU A 151 -6.22 9.59 17.75
N ALA A 152 -7.44 10.12 17.90
CA ALA A 152 -8.08 10.29 19.20
C ALA A 152 -9.46 9.64 19.21
N GLU A 153 -9.75 8.82 20.23
CA GLU A 153 -11.11 8.33 20.49
C GLU A 153 -12.07 9.50 20.80
N HIS A 154 -11.55 10.52 21.50
CA HIS A 154 -12.26 11.74 21.85
C HIS A 154 -11.55 12.94 21.23
N PRO A 155 -11.80 13.24 19.94
CA PRO A 155 -11.13 14.36 19.28
C PRO A 155 -11.47 15.70 19.95
N PRO A 156 -10.57 16.70 19.87
CA PRO A 156 -10.87 18.06 20.32
C PRO A 156 -12.19 18.58 19.72
N SER A 157 -12.89 19.46 20.45
CA SER A 157 -14.18 20.03 20.00
C SER A 157 -14.03 21.18 18.99
N GLY A 158 -12.83 21.42 18.47
CA GLY A 158 -12.55 22.49 17.52
C GLY A 158 -13.06 22.19 16.11
N GLU A 159 -12.55 22.93 15.11
CA GLU A 159 -13.01 22.83 13.72
C GLU A 159 -12.02 22.09 12.81
N GLY A 160 -12.63 21.26 11.95
CA GLY A 160 -12.06 20.46 10.86
C GLY A 160 -10.89 19.56 11.22
N THR A 161 -10.05 19.17 10.26
CA THR A 161 -9.23 17.95 10.43
C THR A 161 -7.80 18.15 9.95
N VAL A 162 -6.82 17.72 10.76
CA VAL A 162 -5.42 17.53 10.32
C VAL A 162 -5.23 16.08 9.88
N PHE A 163 -4.69 15.87 8.68
CA PHE A 163 -4.27 14.58 8.17
C PHE A 163 -2.75 14.44 8.31
N ALA A 164 -2.28 13.26 8.69
CA ALA A 164 -0.87 12.90 8.73
C ALA A 164 -0.60 11.71 7.80
N VAL A 165 0.27 11.92 6.82
CA VAL A 165 0.74 10.90 5.87
C VAL A 165 2.24 10.72 6.06
N LEU A 166 2.64 9.54 6.50
CA LEU A 166 4.03 9.23 6.85
C LEU A 166 4.56 8.16 5.90
N LEU A 167 5.41 8.53 4.96
CA LEU A 167 6.14 7.59 4.10
C LEU A 167 7.47 7.31 4.80
N THR A 168 7.56 6.22 5.54
CA THR A 168 8.79 5.89 6.28
C THR A 168 9.44 4.59 5.85
N PHE A 169 10.77 4.63 5.79
CA PHE A 169 11.64 3.51 5.51
C PHE A 169 11.91 2.78 6.84
N LYS A 170 11.01 1.89 7.25
CA LYS A 170 11.16 1.13 8.51
C LYS A 170 11.34 -0.36 8.28
N ALA A 171 12.42 -0.88 8.87
CA ALA A 171 12.98 -2.22 8.78
C ALA A 171 12.05 -3.42 9.06
N LEU A 172 10.78 -3.22 9.46
CA LEU A 172 9.85 -4.36 9.53
C LEU A 172 9.23 -4.68 8.16
N ARG A 173 9.23 -3.72 7.24
CA ARG A 173 8.42 -3.78 6.02
C ARG A 173 9.17 -3.02 4.94
N ASP A 174 10.05 -3.71 4.22
CA ASP A 174 10.77 -3.19 3.05
C ASP A 174 9.83 -2.88 1.86
N CYS A 175 8.54 -2.63 2.11
CA CYS A 175 7.53 -2.57 1.09
C CYS A 175 6.96 -1.17 0.85
N ILE A 176 6.72 -0.91 -0.42
CA ILE A 176 6.03 0.27 -0.89
C ILE A 176 4.51 0.10 -0.73
N GLY A 177 3.81 1.17 -0.33
CA GLY A 177 2.34 1.20 -0.33
C GLY A 177 1.72 0.45 0.85
N TRP A 178 2.09 0.85 2.07
CA TRP A 178 1.51 0.34 3.31
C TRP A 178 1.46 1.37 4.44
N ASN A 179 1.43 2.66 4.09
CA ASN A 179 1.39 3.72 5.10
C ASN A 179 -0.04 4.24 5.24
N PRO A 180 -0.78 3.86 6.30
CA PRO A 180 -2.12 4.39 6.53
C PRO A 180 -2.06 5.90 6.76
N THR A 181 -3.12 6.58 6.34
CA THR A 181 -3.31 7.99 6.66
C THR A 181 -3.96 8.12 8.03
N HIS A 182 -3.42 8.99 8.85
CA HIS A 182 -3.99 9.29 10.17
C HIS A 182 -4.74 10.62 10.11
N ALA A 183 -5.76 10.76 10.93
CA ALA A 183 -6.56 11.98 11.01
C ALA A 183 -6.76 12.39 12.47
N LEU A 184 -6.70 13.69 12.72
CA LEU A 184 -7.09 14.31 13.98
C LEU A 184 -8.21 15.33 13.70
N PRO A 185 -9.48 14.90 13.87
CA PRO A 185 -10.63 15.80 13.80
C PRO A 185 -10.60 16.86 14.92
N GLY A 186 -11.27 17.97 14.69
CA GLY A 186 -11.37 19.12 15.58
C GLY A 186 -10.14 20.05 15.63
N VAL A 187 -9.22 19.94 14.68
CA VAL A 187 -7.91 20.62 14.72
C VAL A 187 -7.54 21.23 13.37
N ARG A 188 -6.96 22.43 13.42
CA ARG A 188 -6.29 23.10 12.28
C ARG A 188 -4.78 23.00 12.44
N LEU A 189 -4.03 23.01 11.33
CA LEU A 189 -2.58 22.84 11.40
C LEU A 189 -1.85 23.84 12.32
N PRO A 190 -2.24 25.13 12.40
CA PRO A 190 -1.61 26.08 13.33
C PRO A 190 -1.76 25.73 14.82
N GLN A 191 -2.76 24.92 15.16
CA GLN A 191 -3.06 24.45 16.52
C GLN A 191 -2.54 23.02 16.77
N PHE A 192 -1.93 22.40 15.76
CA PHE A 192 -1.63 20.98 15.76
C PHE A 192 -0.63 20.59 16.84
N GLY A 193 0.35 21.45 17.15
CA GLY A 193 1.31 21.20 18.23
C GLY A 193 0.62 21.12 19.59
N ALA A 194 -0.19 22.12 19.94
CA ALA A 194 -0.96 22.12 21.19
C ALA A 194 -1.91 20.92 21.27
N ALA A 195 -2.62 20.61 20.18
CA ALA A 195 -3.52 19.47 20.13
C ALA A 195 -2.78 18.14 20.36
N LEU A 196 -1.65 17.91 19.69
CA LEU A 196 -0.83 16.70 19.87
C LEU A 196 -0.39 16.50 21.32
N ARG A 197 0.04 17.58 21.99
CA ARG A 197 0.49 17.53 23.39
C ARG A 197 -0.63 17.09 24.33
N ASP A 198 -1.87 17.44 24.01
CA ASP A 198 -3.04 17.22 24.86
C ASP A 198 -3.80 15.93 24.50
N LEU A 199 -3.31 15.14 23.52
CA LEU A 199 -3.90 13.85 23.18
C LEU A 199 -3.73 12.84 24.33
N ASP A 200 -4.80 12.07 24.56
CA ASP A 200 -4.74 10.92 25.45
C ASP A 200 -3.71 9.88 24.94
N VAL A 201 -3.25 9.04 25.86
CA VAL A 201 -2.16 8.06 25.65
C VAL A 201 -2.28 7.34 24.29
N PRO A 202 -1.18 7.20 23.54
CA PRO A 202 -1.19 6.51 22.24
C PRO A 202 -1.90 5.16 22.33
N THR A 203 -2.77 4.87 21.37
CA THR A 203 -3.31 3.51 21.21
C THR A 203 -2.20 2.60 20.67
N GLU A 204 -2.36 1.27 20.80
CA GLU A 204 -1.40 0.28 20.24
C GLU A 204 -1.23 0.39 18.70
N GLU A 205 -2.01 1.23 18.03
CA GLU A 205 -2.04 1.38 16.58
C GLU A 205 -1.23 2.58 16.06
N TRP A 206 -0.69 3.44 16.92
CA TRP A 206 0.06 4.61 16.46
C TRP A 206 1.43 4.21 15.88
N PRO A 207 1.85 4.85 14.77
CA PRO A 207 3.23 4.74 14.33
C PRO A 207 4.12 5.50 15.32
N LEU A 208 5.31 4.95 15.63
CA LEU A 208 6.28 5.54 16.57
C LEU A 208 6.59 7.03 16.30
N GLU A 209 6.56 7.46 15.04
CA GLU A 209 6.70 8.85 14.63
C GLU A 209 5.66 9.75 15.30
N LEU A 210 4.39 9.31 15.33
CA LEU A 210 3.28 10.02 15.98
C LEU A 210 3.27 9.79 17.48
N GLU A 211 3.90 8.75 18.02
CA GLU A 211 4.12 8.62 19.47
C GLU A 211 5.19 9.60 19.98
N VAL A 212 6.25 9.80 19.19
CA VAL A 212 7.38 10.68 19.55
C VAL A 212 7.05 12.16 19.36
N LEU A 213 6.26 12.51 18.33
CA LEU A 213 6.00 13.91 18.02
C LEU A 213 5.30 14.69 19.17
N PRO A 214 4.26 14.18 19.86
CA PRO A 214 3.64 14.82 21.01
C PRO A 214 4.61 15.16 22.13
N VAL A 215 5.49 14.23 22.49
CA VAL A 215 6.45 14.46 23.59
C VAL A 215 7.52 15.49 23.21
N LEU A 216 7.72 15.75 21.93
CA LEU A 216 8.63 16.79 21.43
C LEU A 216 7.98 18.18 21.33
N VAL A 217 6.66 18.30 21.54
CA VAL A 217 6.00 19.61 21.67
C VAL A 217 6.27 20.17 23.07
N ALA A 218 6.87 21.36 23.14
CA ALA A 218 7.14 22.00 24.42
C ALA A 218 5.87 22.62 25.03
N PRO A 219 5.84 22.83 26.36
CA PRO A 219 4.78 23.61 26.99
C PRO A 219 4.67 25.01 26.38
N GLY A 220 3.45 25.41 26.00
CA GLY A 220 3.15 26.71 25.39
C GLY A 220 3.39 26.81 23.88
N GLU A 221 3.86 25.74 23.23
CA GLU A 221 3.92 25.69 21.76
C GLU A 221 2.54 25.35 21.18
N GLU A 222 2.09 26.16 20.22
CA GLU A 222 0.83 25.97 19.49
C GLU A 222 1.04 25.21 18.18
N GLY A 223 2.06 25.60 17.41
CA GLY A 223 2.36 25.03 16.10
C GLY A 223 3.36 23.87 16.14
N VAL A 224 3.39 23.08 15.06
CA VAL A 224 4.21 21.85 14.98
C VAL A 224 5.69 22.08 14.62
N ARG A 225 6.05 23.24 14.06
CA ARG A 225 7.40 23.52 13.53
C ARG A 225 8.54 23.22 14.53
N PRO A 226 8.53 23.76 15.77
CA PRO A 226 9.63 23.51 16.71
C PRO A 226 9.76 22.02 17.08
N ALA A 227 8.64 21.30 17.16
CA ALA A 227 8.63 19.86 17.40
C ALA A 227 9.27 19.10 16.23
N LEU A 228 8.99 19.45 14.96
CA LEU A 228 9.66 18.86 13.80
C LEU A 228 11.17 19.13 13.78
N GLU A 229 11.60 20.32 14.19
CA GLU A 229 13.03 20.64 14.34
C GLU A 229 13.71 19.81 15.44
N ARG A 230 12.97 19.45 16.49
CA ARG A 230 13.40 18.46 17.49
C ARG A 230 13.39 17.03 16.94
N CYS A 231 12.38 16.63 16.16
CA CYS A 231 12.34 15.31 15.49
C CYS A 231 13.56 15.07 14.63
N ASN A 232 14.09 16.11 13.95
CA ASN A 232 15.30 15.98 13.14
C ASN A 232 16.52 15.51 13.95
N ARG A 233 16.53 15.80 15.26
CA ARG A 233 17.58 15.43 16.20
C ARG A 233 17.29 14.14 16.96
N TRP A 234 16.12 13.55 16.76
CA TRP A 234 15.73 12.30 17.41
C TRP A 234 16.70 11.18 17.03
N PRO A 235 17.27 10.42 17.98
CA PRO A 235 18.41 9.54 17.69
C PRO A 235 18.10 8.47 16.64
N ASP A 236 16.97 7.78 16.76
CA ASP A 236 16.58 6.74 15.79
C ASP A 236 15.07 6.47 15.83
N TYR A 237 14.52 6.12 14.67
CA TYR A 237 13.17 5.57 14.51
C TYR A 237 13.19 4.08 14.12
N SER A 238 14.38 3.48 13.96
CA SER A 238 14.55 2.09 13.53
C SER A 238 14.25 1.09 14.65
N TRP A 239 13.71 -0.06 14.24
CA TRP A 239 13.35 -1.19 15.12
C TRP A 239 14.54 -2.08 15.50
N ASN A 240 15.77 -1.74 15.09
CA ASN A 240 16.92 -2.64 15.12
C ASN A 240 17.51 -2.89 16.52
N SER A 241 17.03 -2.22 17.57
CA SER A 241 17.51 -2.39 18.95
C SER A 241 16.97 -3.62 19.68
N GLY A 242 16.00 -4.35 19.13
CA GLY A 242 15.37 -5.50 19.81
C GLY A 242 14.43 -5.12 20.97
N GLU A 243 14.56 -3.91 21.50
CA GLU A 243 13.58 -3.23 22.35
C GLU A 243 12.78 -2.25 21.48
N GLN A 244 11.45 -2.31 21.56
CA GLN A 244 10.60 -1.26 20.99
C GLN A 244 10.99 0.06 21.68
N PRO A 245 11.44 1.09 20.94
CA PRO A 245 11.69 2.37 21.55
C PRO A 245 10.35 2.90 22.04
N HIS A 246 10.12 2.89 23.35
CA HIS A 246 8.98 3.60 23.90
C HIS A 246 9.31 5.10 23.93
N PRO A 247 8.37 5.97 23.53
CA PRO A 247 8.56 7.40 23.68
C PRO A 247 8.85 7.72 25.16
N PRO A 248 9.77 8.64 25.45
CA PRO A 248 10.03 9.08 26.81
C PRO A 248 8.76 9.60 27.48
N PRO A 249 8.60 9.44 28.80
CA PRO A 249 7.36 9.78 29.49
C PRO A 249 7.09 11.29 29.57
N SER A 250 8.02 12.14 29.15
CA SER A 250 7.88 13.60 29.21
C SER A 250 8.75 14.34 28.21
N HIS A 251 8.40 15.59 27.95
CA HIS A 251 9.17 16.51 27.12
C HIS A 251 10.63 16.66 27.58
N ASP A 252 10.86 16.89 28.87
CA ASP A 252 12.21 17.04 29.42
C ASP A 252 13.05 15.78 29.23
N ALA A 253 12.44 14.59 29.32
CA ALA A 253 13.11 13.33 29.06
C ALA A 253 13.45 13.18 27.57
N ALA A 254 12.54 13.56 26.68
CA ALA A 254 12.76 13.54 25.25
C ALA A 254 13.88 14.50 24.83
N VAL A 255 13.90 15.74 25.35
CA VAL A 255 14.93 16.74 25.02
C VAL A 255 16.34 16.28 25.42
N ARG A 256 16.49 15.57 26.55
CA ARG A 256 17.79 14.99 26.96
C ARG A 256 18.35 13.97 25.96
N LEU A 257 17.49 13.29 25.21
CA LEU A 257 17.92 12.34 24.17
C LEU A 257 18.39 13.03 22.89
N LEU A 258 18.09 14.32 22.70
CA LEU A 258 18.43 15.08 21.49
C LEU A 258 19.86 15.63 21.51
N GLU A 259 20.58 15.54 22.63
CA GLU A 259 21.87 16.22 22.84
C GLU A 259 22.99 15.75 21.89
N THR A 260 22.81 14.61 21.23
CA THR A 260 23.82 13.95 20.41
C THR A 260 23.47 13.84 18.92
N GLY A 261 22.24 14.22 18.53
CA GLY A 261 21.72 13.97 17.19
C GLY A 261 21.55 15.23 16.35
N HIS A 262 22.09 15.23 15.13
CA HIS A 262 21.63 16.13 14.07
C HIS A 262 21.80 15.44 12.71
N ARG A 263 20.70 15.24 11.98
CA ARG A 263 20.76 14.77 10.60
C ARG A 263 20.96 15.95 9.68
N GLU A 264 22.10 15.98 9.00
CA GLU A 264 22.38 16.94 7.93
C GLU A 264 21.42 16.68 6.75
N ARG A 265 21.07 17.72 6.00
CA ARG A 265 20.22 17.68 4.78
C ARG A 265 18.74 17.34 5.00
N THR A 266 18.27 17.16 6.23
CA THR A 266 16.83 17.11 6.50
C THR A 266 16.18 18.44 6.11
N VAL A 267 15.07 18.38 5.38
CA VAL A 267 14.34 19.55 4.91
C VAL A 267 13.02 19.66 5.68
N ILE A 268 12.79 20.80 6.32
CA ILE A 268 11.55 21.10 7.05
C ILE A 268 10.89 22.33 6.42
N ARG A 269 9.63 22.19 6.02
CA ARG A 269 8.80 23.28 5.50
C ARG A 269 7.49 23.29 6.27
N VAL A 270 7.14 24.41 6.87
CA VAL A 270 5.87 24.56 7.61
C VAL A 270 5.23 25.86 7.21
N GLY A 271 4.12 25.75 6.49
CA GLY A 271 3.21 26.85 6.19
C GLY A 271 2.03 26.89 7.14
N GLU A 272 0.99 27.61 6.74
CA GLU A 272 -0.23 27.76 7.55
C GLU A 272 -1.07 26.48 7.56
N HIS A 273 -1.21 25.83 6.40
CA HIS A 273 -2.11 24.68 6.20
C HIS A 273 -1.39 23.40 5.74
N LEU A 274 -0.08 23.47 5.50
CA LEU A 274 0.76 22.34 5.14
C LEU A 274 2.12 22.37 5.86
N ALA A 275 2.51 21.25 6.45
CA ALA A 275 3.84 20.97 6.95
C ALA A 275 4.41 19.72 6.25
N GLN A 276 5.68 19.78 5.87
CA GLN A 276 6.41 18.72 5.19
C GLN A 276 7.79 18.57 5.82
N MET A 277 8.18 17.34 6.11
CA MET A 277 9.49 17.02 6.64
C MET A 277 10.09 15.86 5.86
N PHE A 278 11.28 16.06 5.31
CA PHE A 278 12.04 15.07 4.55
C PHE A 278 13.27 14.69 5.37
N ILE A 279 13.22 13.58 6.10
CA ILE A 279 14.22 13.18 7.10
C ILE A 279 15.32 12.37 6.44
N ASN A 280 16.56 12.86 6.48
CA ASN A 280 17.70 12.16 5.85
C ASN A 280 18.28 11.08 6.76
N HIS A 281 18.20 9.81 6.36
CA HIS A 281 18.81 8.68 7.08
C HIS A 281 20.25 8.35 6.63
N GLY A 282 20.83 9.19 5.77
CA GLY A 282 22.12 8.94 5.11
C GLY A 282 21.94 8.17 3.80
N ARG A 283 23.01 8.12 2.99
CA ARG A 283 23.02 7.45 1.66
C ARG A 283 21.85 7.87 0.74
N ASP A 284 21.42 9.13 0.86
CA ASP A 284 20.31 9.71 0.11
C ASP A 284 18.94 9.04 0.38
N LEU A 285 18.79 8.31 1.49
CA LEU A 285 17.51 7.78 1.94
C LEU A 285 16.73 8.84 2.72
N PHE A 286 15.47 9.03 2.36
CA PHE A 286 14.59 9.95 3.05
C PHE A 286 13.31 9.28 3.54
N ASP A 287 12.87 9.63 4.76
CA ASP A 287 11.45 9.53 5.12
C ASP A 287 10.74 10.81 4.68
N GLN A 288 9.47 10.72 4.32
CA GLN A 288 8.64 11.88 3.96
C GLN A 288 7.41 11.95 4.85
N TRP A 289 7.32 12.98 5.67
CA TRP A 289 6.17 13.25 6.52
C TRP A 289 5.41 14.46 5.99
N PHE A 290 4.11 14.30 5.85
CA PHE A 290 3.20 15.35 5.40
C PHE A 290 2.09 15.51 6.44
N PHE A 291 1.91 16.73 6.92
CA PHE A 291 0.78 17.13 7.76
C PHE A 291 0.03 18.25 7.06
N PHE A 292 -1.25 18.06 6.78
CA PHE A 292 -2.06 19.09 6.13
C PHE A 292 -3.46 19.08 6.70
N ASP A 293 -4.11 20.24 6.75
CA ASP A 293 -5.51 20.30 7.17
C ASP A 293 -6.48 20.21 5.99
N ASP A 294 -7.75 20.03 6.31
CA ASP A 294 -8.87 19.98 5.37
C ASP A 294 -8.99 21.23 4.48
N ARG A 295 -8.43 22.40 4.86
CA ARG A 295 -8.41 23.59 4.00
C ARG A 295 -7.39 23.46 2.89
N TRP A 296 -6.16 23.04 3.21
CA TRP A 296 -5.19 22.72 2.16
C TRP A 296 -5.70 21.61 1.26
N ALA A 297 -6.30 20.57 1.85
CA ALA A 297 -6.86 19.46 1.09
C ALA A 297 -8.05 19.89 0.21
N GLY A 298 -8.90 20.81 0.68
CA GLY A 298 -10.02 21.36 -0.09
C GLY A 298 -9.60 22.31 -1.22
N ALA A 299 -8.45 22.98 -1.09
CA ALA A 299 -7.84 23.76 -2.17
C ALA A 299 -7.10 22.88 -3.20
N ASN A 300 -6.52 21.76 -2.73
CA ASN A 300 -5.69 20.83 -3.50
C ASN A 300 -6.22 19.37 -3.45
N PRO A 301 -7.50 19.10 -3.79
CA PRO A 301 -8.13 17.81 -3.52
C PRO A 301 -7.46 16.64 -4.26
N ASP A 302 -7.04 16.85 -5.50
CA ASP A 302 -6.39 15.81 -6.30
C ASP A 302 -5.00 15.45 -5.77
N LEU A 303 -4.22 16.44 -5.33
CA LEU A 303 -2.91 16.22 -4.71
C LEU A 303 -3.05 15.53 -3.36
N ALA A 304 -3.99 15.96 -2.51
CA ALA A 304 -4.23 15.37 -1.21
C ALA A 304 -4.70 13.91 -1.34
N ALA A 305 -5.66 13.64 -2.23
CA ALA A 305 -6.13 12.30 -2.51
C ALA A 305 -5.03 11.42 -3.09
N SER A 306 -4.26 11.94 -4.05
CA SER A 306 -3.18 11.18 -4.69
C SER A 306 -2.04 10.88 -3.72
N LEU A 307 -1.71 11.78 -2.79
CA LEU A 307 -0.74 11.53 -1.72
C LEU A 307 -1.20 10.40 -0.79
N ILE A 308 -2.47 10.42 -0.38
CA ILE A 308 -3.06 9.35 0.45
C ILE A 308 -3.02 8.00 -0.29
N TRP A 309 -3.37 7.99 -1.58
CA TRP A 309 -3.24 6.80 -2.43
C TRP A 309 -1.80 6.32 -2.55
N PHE A 310 -0.87 7.23 -2.81
CA PHE A 310 0.55 6.91 -2.95
C PHE A 310 1.12 6.34 -1.65
N ALA A 311 0.69 6.82 -0.49
CA ALA A 311 1.12 6.29 0.80
C ALA A 311 0.64 4.86 1.04
N TYR A 312 -0.62 4.61 0.76
CA TYR A 312 -1.28 3.36 1.10
C TYR A 312 -1.17 2.29 0.00
N HIS A 313 -0.87 2.67 -1.24
CA HIS A 313 -0.75 1.76 -2.37
C HIS A 313 0.57 1.92 -3.12
N TRP A 314 1.07 0.79 -3.63
CA TRP A 314 2.14 0.83 -4.64
C TRP A 314 1.55 1.10 -6.02
N ASP A 315 0.33 0.67 -6.33
CA ASP A 315 -0.34 0.91 -7.61
C ASP A 315 -1.41 2.00 -7.45
N PRO A 316 -1.23 3.20 -8.06
CA PRO A 316 -2.22 4.28 -8.01
C PRO A 316 -3.61 3.90 -8.53
N LEU A 317 -3.68 2.91 -9.44
CA LEU A 317 -4.92 2.41 -10.03
C LEU A 317 -5.42 1.12 -9.36
N CYS A 318 -4.87 0.76 -8.19
CA CYS A 318 -5.40 -0.38 -7.45
C CYS A 318 -6.85 -0.12 -7.06
N SER A 319 -7.74 -1.03 -7.48
CA SER A 319 -9.16 -1.03 -7.13
C SER A 319 -9.50 -2.00 -6.01
N ARG A 320 -8.52 -2.77 -5.51
CA ARG A 320 -8.75 -3.79 -4.49
C ARG A 320 -9.06 -3.14 -3.14
N HIS A 321 -9.85 -3.84 -2.34
CA HIS A 321 -9.99 -3.54 -0.93
C HIS A 321 -8.76 -4.04 -0.18
N HIS A 322 -8.06 -3.15 0.52
CA HIS A 322 -6.93 -3.51 1.37
C HIS A 322 -7.32 -3.39 2.82
N MET A 323 -6.98 -4.42 3.58
CA MET A 323 -7.09 -4.41 5.04
C MET A 323 -5.83 -3.77 5.62
N LEU A 324 -5.92 -3.30 6.87
CA LEU A 324 -4.80 -2.68 7.58
C LEU A 324 -3.54 -3.56 7.56
N HIS A 325 -3.72 -4.88 7.56
CA HIS A 325 -2.63 -5.86 7.58
C HIS A 325 -2.35 -6.55 6.23
N THR A 326 -3.01 -6.15 5.14
CA THR A 326 -2.81 -6.75 3.80
C THR A 326 -2.44 -5.64 2.81
N PRO A 327 -1.14 -5.32 2.69
CA PRO A 327 -0.69 -4.19 1.88
C PRO A 327 -1.02 -4.39 0.41
N CYS A 328 -0.96 -3.31 -0.36
CA CYS A 328 -1.16 -3.38 -1.80
C CYS A 328 -0.12 -4.27 -2.50
N SER A 329 1.09 -4.33 -1.97
CA SER A 329 2.18 -5.18 -2.46
C SER A 329 1.89 -6.67 -2.25
N ASP A 330 1.04 -7.02 -1.29
CA ASP A 330 0.54 -8.37 -1.13
C ASP A 330 -0.49 -8.60 -2.24
N ASN A 331 -0.09 -9.29 -3.31
CA ASN A 331 -0.95 -9.64 -4.46
C ASN A 331 -2.02 -10.69 -4.09
N ARG A 332 -2.47 -10.64 -2.85
CA ARG A 332 -3.46 -11.52 -2.27
C ARG A 332 -4.83 -10.88 -2.35
N VAL A 333 -5.82 -11.73 -2.62
CA VAL A 333 -7.23 -11.42 -2.56
C VAL A 333 -7.83 -12.36 -1.53
N ARG A 334 -8.54 -11.79 -0.57
CA ARG A 334 -9.18 -12.55 0.50
C ARG A 334 -10.68 -12.54 0.27
N TYR A 335 -11.28 -13.72 0.27
CA TYR A 335 -12.71 -13.93 0.16
C TYR A 335 -13.25 -14.35 1.51
N VAL A 336 -14.39 -13.78 1.90
CA VAL A 336 -15.07 -14.10 3.15
C VAL A 336 -16.46 -14.63 2.90
N ALA A 337 -16.88 -15.58 3.74
CA ALA A 337 -18.26 -16.00 3.85
C ALA A 337 -18.88 -15.38 5.10
N VAL A 338 -19.76 -14.41 4.91
CA VAL A 338 -20.34 -13.59 5.97
C VAL A 338 -21.81 -13.92 6.15
N VAL A 339 -22.30 -13.89 7.39
CA VAL A 339 -23.72 -14.07 7.68
C VAL A 339 -24.46 -12.78 7.34
N GLY A 340 -25.49 -12.89 6.51
CA GLY A 340 -26.30 -11.75 6.07
C GLY A 340 -27.08 -11.14 7.23
N ASP A 341 -27.62 -9.94 6.98
CA ASP A 341 -28.37 -9.16 7.97
C ASP A 341 -29.63 -9.88 8.50
N ASP A 342 -30.13 -10.86 7.75
CA ASP A 342 -31.25 -11.72 8.15
C ASP A 342 -30.85 -12.82 9.14
N GLY A 343 -29.56 -12.93 9.49
CA GLY A 343 -29.01 -13.94 10.39
C GLY A 343 -29.03 -15.38 9.84
N GLY A 344 -29.59 -15.61 8.65
CA GLY A 344 -29.82 -16.93 8.09
C GLY A 344 -29.11 -17.19 6.77
N THR A 345 -28.85 -16.15 5.99
CA THR A 345 -28.15 -16.27 4.71
C THR A 345 -26.65 -16.17 4.88
N ILE A 346 -25.91 -16.86 4.01
CA ILE A 346 -24.45 -16.74 3.93
C ILE A 346 -24.15 -16.08 2.59
N GLN A 347 -23.54 -14.91 2.64
CA GLN A 347 -23.05 -14.17 1.49
C GLN A 347 -21.55 -14.44 1.33
N VAL A 348 -21.09 -14.55 0.09
CA VAL A 348 -19.66 -14.64 -0.22
C VAL A 348 -19.30 -13.42 -1.05
N ARG A 349 -18.19 -12.78 -0.69
CA ARG A 349 -17.64 -11.60 -1.35
C ARG A 349 -16.15 -11.46 -1.04
N GLU A 350 -15.47 -10.57 -1.75
CA GLU A 350 -14.16 -10.08 -1.31
C GLU A 350 -14.26 -9.45 0.09
N ALA A 351 -13.20 -9.63 0.88
CA ALA A 351 -13.06 -9.05 2.21
C ALA A 351 -13.01 -7.53 2.11
N LEU A 352 -13.73 -6.87 3.00
CA LEU A 352 -13.73 -5.42 3.17
C LEU A 352 -12.89 -5.07 4.40
N PRO A 353 -12.41 -3.82 4.54
CA PRO A 353 -11.57 -3.42 5.67
C PRO A 353 -12.19 -3.73 7.04
N HIS A 354 -13.50 -3.58 7.19
CA HIS A 354 -14.22 -3.87 8.44
C HIS A 354 -14.34 -5.37 8.77
N ASP A 355 -13.98 -6.27 7.86
CA ASP A 355 -13.97 -7.71 8.15
C ASP A 355 -12.69 -8.15 8.86
N ASP A 356 -11.62 -7.35 8.84
CA ASP A 356 -10.31 -7.75 9.36
C ASP A 356 -10.38 -8.22 10.83
N PRO A 357 -10.99 -7.47 11.78
CA PRO A 357 -11.14 -7.95 13.15
C PRO A 357 -11.94 -9.26 13.26
N ARG A 358 -12.92 -9.46 12.38
CA ARG A 358 -13.78 -10.65 12.36
C ARG A 358 -13.09 -11.87 11.79
N ILE A 359 -12.16 -11.67 10.85
CA ILE A 359 -11.30 -12.73 10.33
C ILE A 359 -10.33 -13.19 11.44
N TRP A 360 -9.79 -12.27 12.25
CA TRP A 360 -8.99 -12.63 13.42
C TRP A 360 -9.77 -13.43 14.46
N ASP A 361 -11.04 -13.08 14.70
CA ASP A 361 -11.91 -13.90 15.55
C ASP A 361 -12.13 -15.31 14.98
N LEU A 362 -12.31 -15.44 13.65
CA LEU A 362 -12.39 -16.73 12.98
C LEU A 362 -11.11 -17.55 13.19
N HIS A 363 -9.91 -16.94 13.04
CA HIS A 363 -8.64 -17.60 13.33
C HIS A 363 -8.55 -18.03 14.79
N ARG A 364 -8.92 -17.17 15.73
CA ARG A 364 -8.95 -17.52 17.15
C ARG A 364 -9.85 -18.74 17.41
N TRP A 365 -11.01 -18.83 16.75
CA TRP A 365 -11.95 -19.94 16.85
C TRP A 365 -11.56 -21.20 16.06
N SER A 366 -10.58 -21.13 15.16
CA SER A 366 -10.06 -22.35 14.53
C SER A 366 -9.14 -23.12 15.46
N TYR A 367 -8.43 -22.39 16.34
CA TYR A 367 -7.59 -22.94 17.40
C TYR A 367 -8.35 -23.22 18.71
N GLN A 368 -9.34 -22.39 19.05
CA GLN A 368 -10.13 -22.54 20.28
C GLN A 368 -11.54 -23.07 19.98
N LYS A 369 -12.19 -23.75 20.94
CA LYS A 369 -13.62 -24.05 20.76
C LYS A 369 -14.39 -22.74 20.78
N ARG A 370 -15.00 -22.38 19.64
CA ARG A 370 -15.98 -21.29 19.58
C ARG A 370 -16.99 -21.44 20.73
N PRO A 371 -17.27 -20.39 21.50
CA PRO A 371 -18.31 -20.43 22.52
C PRO A 371 -19.64 -20.88 21.90
N PRO A 372 -20.41 -21.75 22.59
CA PRO A 372 -21.74 -22.11 22.12
C PRO A 372 -22.61 -20.84 22.02
N GLY A 373 -23.18 -20.59 20.84
CA GLY A 373 -24.00 -19.42 20.55
C GLY A 373 -24.56 -19.46 19.14
N GLU A 374 -25.62 -18.69 18.89
CA GLU A 374 -26.12 -18.48 17.54
C GLU A 374 -25.11 -17.65 16.73
N VAL A 375 -25.08 -17.92 15.43
CA VAL A 375 -24.31 -17.11 14.50
C VAL A 375 -25.04 -15.78 14.32
N THR A 376 -24.31 -14.68 14.41
CA THR A 376 -24.90 -13.33 14.32
C THR A 376 -24.67 -12.70 12.95
N ALA A 377 -25.51 -11.72 12.60
CA ALA A 377 -25.35 -10.94 11.37
C ALA A 377 -23.96 -10.28 11.32
N GLY A 378 -23.33 -10.31 10.14
CA GLY A 378 -21.98 -9.79 9.92
C GLY A 378 -20.85 -10.73 10.33
N GLU A 379 -21.14 -11.86 10.98
CA GLU A 379 -20.10 -12.78 11.43
C GLU A 379 -19.42 -13.51 10.25
N VAL A 380 -18.09 -13.60 10.27
CA VAL A 380 -17.29 -14.29 9.25
C VAL A 380 -17.20 -15.78 9.61
N LEU A 381 -17.76 -16.64 8.76
CA LEU A 381 -17.78 -18.09 8.94
C LEU A 381 -16.70 -18.83 8.17
N GLY A 382 -16.06 -18.18 7.21
CA GLY A 382 -14.96 -18.74 6.47
C GLY A 382 -14.20 -17.66 5.72
N SER A 383 -12.91 -17.89 5.52
CA SER A 383 -11.98 -17.03 4.80
C SER A 383 -11.13 -17.89 3.88
N VAL A 384 -10.92 -17.45 2.65
CA VAL A 384 -9.98 -18.05 1.71
C VAL A 384 -9.13 -16.95 1.12
N GLU A 385 -7.82 -17.11 1.20
CA GLU A 385 -6.86 -16.19 0.59
C GLU A 385 -6.22 -16.83 -0.63
N ILE A 386 -6.26 -16.10 -1.74
CA ILE A 386 -5.57 -16.44 -2.98
C ILE A 386 -4.50 -15.40 -3.24
N GLN A 387 -3.30 -15.83 -3.60
CA GLN A 387 -2.25 -15.00 -4.16
C GLN A 387 -2.29 -15.17 -5.68
N LEU A 388 -2.52 -14.09 -6.41
CA LEU A 388 -2.39 -14.11 -7.86
C LEU A 388 -0.90 -14.27 -8.19
N ARG A 389 -0.54 -15.29 -8.97
CA ARG A 389 0.86 -15.45 -9.36
C ARG A 389 1.15 -14.51 -10.51
N GLN A 390 2.14 -13.66 -10.33
CA GLN A 390 2.76 -12.95 -11.43
C GLN A 390 4.18 -13.50 -11.60
N PRO A 391 4.67 -13.66 -12.84
CA PRO A 391 4.07 -13.20 -14.09
C PRO A 391 3.00 -14.12 -14.73
N SER A 392 2.80 -15.35 -14.24
CA SER A 392 1.87 -16.35 -14.84
C SER A 392 0.39 -15.96 -14.71
N PRO A 393 -0.21 -15.29 -15.71
CA PRO A 393 -1.50 -14.63 -15.53
C PRO A 393 -2.67 -15.62 -15.44
N ASP A 394 -2.46 -16.87 -15.82
CA ASP A 394 -3.43 -17.95 -15.75
C ASP A 394 -3.30 -18.79 -14.47
N MET A 395 -2.44 -18.39 -13.52
CA MET A 395 -2.17 -19.12 -12.28
C MET A 395 -2.44 -18.31 -11.01
N CYS A 396 -3.02 -18.95 -9.99
CA CYS A 396 -3.04 -18.44 -8.62
C CYS A 396 -2.51 -19.47 -7.61
N LYS A 397 -2.30 -19.03 -6.38
CA LYS A 397 -1.89 -19.88 -5.25
C LYS A 397 -2.82 -19.65 -4.06
N PHE A 398 -3.39 -20.70 -3.48
CA PHE A 398 -4.04 -20.60 -2.18
C PHE A 398 -2.99 -20.44 -1.09
N THR A 399 -3.08 -19.34 -0.34
CA THR A 399 -2.16 -19.03 0.76
C THR A 399 -2.78 -19.29 2.11
N GLU A 400 -4.10 -19.13 2.22
CA GLU A 400 -4.83 -19.35 3.46
C GLU A 400 -6.22 -19.94 3.20
N PHE A 401 -6.66 -20.81 4.10
CA PHE A 401 -7.98 -21.42 4.07
C PHE A 401 -8.44 -21.69 5.50
N GLU A 402 -9.47 -20.97 5.93
CA GLU A 402 -10.03 -21.11 7.27
C GLU A 402 -11.56 -21.18 7.20
N ILE A 403 -12.16 -22.20 7.82
CA ILE A 403 -13.62 -22.36 7.86
C ILE A 403 -14.04 -22.79 9.25
N THR A 404 -15.11 -22.17 9.74
CA THR A 404 -15.74 -22.53 11.00
C THR A 404 -16.07 -24.03 11.07
N ARG A 405 -15.77 -24.66 12.22
CA ARG A 405 -16.08 -26.08 12.46
C ARG A 405 -17.55 -26.34 12.83
N THR A 406 -18.45 -25.36 12.61
CA THR A 406 -19.88 -25.52 12.88
C THR A 406 -20.55 -26.41 11.84
N ARG A 407 -21.83 -26.75 12.08
CA ARG A 407 -22.68 -27.46 11.10
C ARG A 407 -22.76 -26.75 9.73
N HIS A 408 -22.43 -25.46 9.67
CA HIS A 408 -22.47 -24.66 8.44
C HIS A 408 -21.18 -24.77 7.60
N GLY A 409 -20.07 -25.29 8.16
CA GLY A 409 -18.76 -25.27 7.50
C GLY A 409 -18.74 -25.90 6.11
N GLN A 410 -19.48 -27.00 5.88
CA GLN A 410 -19.55 -27.61 4.55
C GLN A 410 -20.30 -26.74 3.52
N ALA A 411 -21.35 -26.04 3.95
CA ALA A 411 -22.11 -25.15 3.09
C ALA A 411 -21.30 -23.89 2.77
N VAL A 412 -20.61 -23.34 3.77
CA VAL A 412 -19.65 -22.22 3.64
C VAL A 412 -18.56 -22.56 2.61
N ALA A 413 -17.89 -23.71 2.77
CA ALA A 413 -16.86 -24.18 1.84
C ALA A 413 -17.37 -24.26 0.39
N GLY A 414 -18.57 -24.81 0.19
CA GLY A 414 -19.14 -24.93 -1.14
C GLY A 414 -19.57 -23.60 -1.76
N LYS A 415 -19.97 -22.61 -0.95
CA LYS A 415 -20.28 -21.26 -1.45
C LYS A 415 -19.01 -20.52 -1.84
N LEU A 416 -17.98 -20.53 -0.99
CA LEU A 416 -16.67 -19.95 -1.28
C LEU A 416 -16.07 -20.52 -2.56
N ALA A 417 -16.05 -21.84 -2.71
CA ALA A 417 -15.48 -22.50 -3.89
C ALA A 417 -16.15 -22.07 -5.20
N ARG A 418 -17.48 -21.95 -5.23
CA ARG A 418 -18.19 -21.56 -6.45
C ARG A 418 -17.96 -20.11 -6.83
N HIS A 419 -17.98 -19.21 -5.85
CA HIS A 419 -17.75 -17.79 -6.09
C HIS A 419 -16.33 -17.56 -6.58
N ILE A 420 -15.34 -18.05 -5.84
CA ILE A 420 -13.93 -17.92 -6.22
C ILE A 420 -13.64 -18.55 -7.58
N ARG A 421 -14.23 -19.72 -7.90
CA ARG A 421 -14.08 -20.33 -9.23
C ARG A 421 -14.56 -19.38 -10.34
N GLN A 422 -15.72 -18.76 -10.14
CA GLN A 422 -16.30 -17.85 -11.11
C GLN A 422 -15.37 -16.66 -11.33
N ASP A 423 -14.94 -16.00 -10.26
CA ASP A 423 -14.06 -14.82 -10.34
C ASP A 423 -12.71 -15.17 -10.98
N LEU A 424 -12.12 -16.33 -10.65
CA LEU A 424 -10.89 -16.81 -11.27
C LEU A 424 -11.07 -17.03 -12.78
N LEU A 425 -12.17 -17.65 -13.22
CA LEU A 425 -12.44 -17.87 -14.64
C LEU A 425 -12.68 -16.56 -15.39
N GLU A 426 -13.40 -15.61 -14.78
CA GLU A 426 -13.64 -14.27 -15.34
C GLU A 426 -12.32 -13.48 -15.46
N ALA A 427 -11.39 -13.67 -14.52
CA ALA A 427 -10.03 -13.12 -14.58
C ALA A 427 -9.09 -13.87 -15.54
N GLY A 428 -9.55 -14.94 -16.21
CA GLY A 428 -8.75 -15.74 -17.14
C GLY A 428 -7.76 -16.70 -16.47
N ILE A 429 -7.89 -16.91 -15.15
CA ILE A 429 -7.10 -17.85 -14.37
C ILE A 429 -7.61 -19.26 -14.61
N ARG A 430 -6.71 -20.18 -14.98
CA ARG A 430 -7.03 -21.56 -15.38
C ARG A 430 -6.44 -22.59 -14.44
N CYS A 431 -5.43 -22.22 -13.68
CA CYS A 431 -4.77 -23.10 -12.75
C CYS A 431 -4.65 -22.44 -11.38
N ALA A 432 -4.82 -23.24 -10.33
CA ALA A 432 -4.55 -22.83 -8.98
C ALA A 432 -3.65 -23.86 -8.30
N THR A 433 -2.70 -23.40 -7.49
CA THR A 433 -1.81 -24.26 -6.71
C THR A 433 -2.09 -24.08 -5.24
N GLY A 434 -1.92 -25.11 -4.41
CA GLY A 434 -2.14 -24.97 -2.99
C GLY A 434 -1.57 -26.12 -2.20
N TRP A 435 -1.26 -25.86 -0.93
CA TRP A 435 -0.97 -26.90 0.03
C TRP A 435 -2.23 -27.17 0.84
N LEU A 436 -2.67 -28.43 0.86
CA LEU A 436 -3.66 -28.87 1.84
C LEU A 436 -2.98 -29.71 2.93
N PRO A 437 -3.38 -29.55 4.20
CA PRO A 437 -3.04 -30.50 5.24
C PRO A 437 -3.53 -31.91 4.89
N LYS A 438 -2.79 -32.95 5.30
CA LYS A 438 -3.09 -34.36 4.99
C LYS A 438 -4.53 -34.77 5.36
N GLU A 439 -5.05 -35.72 4.58
CA GLU A 439 -6.47 -36.04 4.32
C GLU A 439 -7.45 -36.18 5.50
N ASN A 440 -6.99 -36.41 6.73
CA ASN A 440 -7.88 -36.84 7.83
C ASN A 440 -8.32 -35.73 8.79
N LEU A 441 -7.83 -34.49 8.65
CA LEU A 441 -8.06 -33.45 9.66
C LEU A 441 -9.01 -32.31 9.22
N TYR A 442 -9.36 -32.20 7.93
CA TYR A 442 -10.13 -31.03 7.44
C TYR A 442 -11.10 -31.35 6.28
N PRO A 443 -12.29 -31.93 6.55
CA PRO A 443 -13.24 -32.35 5.51
C PRO A 443 -13.78 -31.21 4.63
N HIS A 444 -13.76 -29.97 5.15
CA HIS A 444 -14.21 -28.78 4.41
C HIS A 444 -13.26 -28.42 3.26
N GLY A 445 -11.95 -28.58 3.44
CA GLY A 445 -10.93 -28.24 2.42
C GLY A 445 -11.06 -29.11 1.17
N ARG A 446 -11.29 -30.41 1.34
CA ARG A 446 -11.49 -31.33 0.21
C ARG A 446 -12.77 -31.00 -0.57
N ARG A 447 -13.85 -30.64 0.14
CA ARG A 447 -15.09 -30.20 -0.49
C ARG A 447 -14.89 -28.90 -1.28
N PHE A 448 -14.19 -27.93 -0.68
CA PHE A 448 -13.85 -26.67 -1.34
C PHE A 448 -13.11 -26.92 -2.65
N LEU A 449 -11.99 -27.65 -2.63
CA LEU A 449 -11.18 -27.85 -3.85
C LEU A 449 -11.91 -28.64 -4.95
N ARG A 450 -12.66 -29.69 -4.60
CA ARG A 450 -13.47 -30.44 -5.58
C ARG A 450 -14.53 -29.57 -6.27
N MET A 451 -15.05 -28.56 -5.56
CA MET A 451 -16.04 -27.64 -6.12
C MET A 451 -15.39 -26.52 -6.93
N LEU A 452 -14.15 -26.18 -6.60
CA LEU A 452 -13.34 -25.18 -7.29
C LEU A 452 -12.80 -25.71 -8.64
N GLY A 453 -12.43 -26.99 -8.74
CA GLY A 453 -11.95 -27.56 -10.00
C GLY A 453 -11.55 -29.04 -9.93
N ARG A 454 -10.85 -29.50 -10.95
CA ARG A 454 -10.28 -30.86 -11.00
C ARG A 454 -8.95 -30.88 -10.27
N LEU A 455 -8.88 -31.71 -9.23
CA LEU A 455 -7.66 -31.96 -8.46
C LEU A 455 -6.72 -32.91 -9.20
N ASP A 456 -5.46 -32.51 -9.34
CA ASP A 456 -4.34 -33.36 -9.70
C ASP A 456 -3.43 -33.51 -8.46
N GLU A 457 -3.59 -34.66 -7.79
CA GLU A 457 -2.90 -34.94 -6.52
C GLU A 457 -1.48 -35.45 -6.83
N SER A 458 -0.47 -34.61 -6.58
CA SER A 458 0.92 -35.05 -6.49
C SER A 458 1.15 -35.73 -5.14
N PHE A 459 1.70 -36.94 -5.13
CA PHE A 459 2.00 -37.70 -3.91
C PHE A 459 3.15 -37.08 -3.08
N ASP A 460 4.04 -36.31 -3.73
CA ASP A 460 5.29 -35.79 -3.13
C ASP A 460 5.45 -34.26 -3.28
N GLY A 461 4.40 -33.52 -3.65
CA GLY A 461 4.47 -32.06 -3.88
C GLY A 461 3.15 -31.31 -3.69
N PRO A 462 3.13 -29.97 -3.87
CA PRO A 462 1.90 -29.18 -3.83
C PRO A 462 0.88 -29.74 -4.84
N SER A 463 -0.36 -29.91 -4.39
CA SER A 463 -1.44 -30.34 -5.28
C SER A 463 -1.72 -29.23 -6.30
N SER A 464 -1.88 -29.61 -7.56
CA SER A 464 -2.26 -28.69 -8.63
C SER A 464 -3.76 -28.83 -8.91
N LEU A 465 -4.44 -27.70 -9.09
CA LEU A 465 -5.86 -27.66 -9.38
C LEU A 465 -6.05 -27.02 -10.76
N PHE A 466 -6.74 -27.74 -11.64
CA PHE A 466 -7.15 -27.22 -12.93
C PHE A 466 -8.61 -26.77 -12.85
N LEU A 467 -8.85 -25.51 -13.19
CA LEU A 467 -10.18 -24.93 -13.29
C LEU A 467 -10.76 -25.38 -14.64
N ALA A 468 -11.75 -26.26 -14.60
CA ALA A 468 -12.42 -26.80 -15.79
C ALA A 468 -13.74 -26.08 -16.06
#